data_AF-A0A420INN6-F1
#
_entry.id   AF-A0A420INN6-F1
#
_cell.length_a   1.000
_cell.length_b   1.000
_cell.length_c   1.000
_cell.angle_alpha   90.00
_cell.angle_beta   90.00
_cell.angle_gamma   90.00
#
_symmetry.space_group_name_H-M   'P 1'
#
loop_
_entity.id
_entity.type
_entity.pdbx_description
1 polymer ?
#
loop_
_entity_poly.entity_id
_entity_poly.type
_entity_poly.pdbx_seq_one_letter_code
_entity_poly.pdbx_strand_id
1 'polypeptide(L)'
;MGFIHPTDHYFTYESRLASFRKIHSASRRRASNTTARGPKTLKWPHKFLSTQERLTHNQLAKAGFFYLPTPVNLDNVSCFLCHKSLDGWEETDNPLVEHLRHSPECGWAITATIERSDGEWSEEDPLCTKILEARKATFSDKWPHESKKGWKCHVKQVR
;
A
#
# COMPACT_ATOMS: atom_id res chain seq x y z
N MET A 1 -18.79 17.06 0.58
CA MET A 1 -17.42 17.26 1.09
C MET A 1 -16.76 15.90 1.19
N GLY A 2 -15.76 15.61 0.37
CA GLY A 2 -15.02 14.35 0.45
C GLY A 2 -14.17 14.34 1.73
N PHE A 3 -14.24 13.26 2.50
CA PHE A 3 -13.33 13.04 3.61
C PHE A 3 -11.97 12.69 3.01
N ILE A 4 -10.99 13.59 3.12
CA ILE A 4 -9.60 13.30 2.75
C ILE A 4 -9.13 12.21 3.71
N HIS A 5 -8.87 11.01 3.18
CA HIS A 5 -8.42 9.90 4.01
C HIS A 5 -6.97 10.19 4.45
N PRO A 6 -6.58 9.93 5.71
CA PRO A 6 -5.22 10.21 6.19
C PRO A 6 -4.09 9.52 5.40
N THR A 7 -4.44 8.56 4.56
CA THR A 7 -3.54 7.80 3.70
C THR A 7 -3.49 8.31 2.25
N ASP A 8 -4.27 9.33 1.89
CA ASP A 8 -4.40 9.83 0.52
C ASP A 8 -3.08 10.33 -0.07
N HIS A 9 -2.16 10.82 0.77
CA HIS A 9 -0.83 11.25 0.31
C HIS A 9 0.06 10.09 -0.12
N TYR A 10 -0.32 8.83 0.17
CA TYR A 10 0.37 7.61 -0.25
C TYR A 10 -0.23 6.97 -1.53
N PHE A 11 -1.10 7.68 -2.24
CA PHE A 11 -1.65 7.20 -3.50
C PHE A 11 -0.58 6.98 -4.58
N THR A 12 0.46 7.81 -4.61
CA THR A 12 1.59 7.67 -5.54
C THR A 12 2.63 6.67 -5.04
N TYR A 13 3.27 5.97 -5.96
CA TYR A 13 4.35 5.03 -5.66
C TYR A 13 5.52 5.72 -4.94
N GLU A 14 5.88 6.91 -5.38
CA GLU A 14 6.98 7.70 -4.84
C GLU A 14 6.73 8.08 -3.38
N SER A 15 5.51 8.49 -3.04
CA SER A 15 5.13 8.79 -1.65
C SER A 15 5.21 7.57 -0.76
N ARG A 16 4.77 6.39 -1.24
CA ARG A 16 4.90 5.12 -0.52
C ARG A 16 6.35 4.77 -0.28
N LEU A 17 7.19 4.82 -1.32
CA LEU A 17 8.61 4.50 -1.20
C LEU A 17 9.34 5.49 -0.27
N ALA A 18 9.01 6.78 -0.34
CA ALA A 18 9.60 7.80 0.51
C ALA A 18 9.30 7.57 2.01
N SER A 19 8.20 6.91 2.36
CA SER A 19 7.85 6.62 3.76
C SER A 19 8.91 5.78 4.49
N PHE A 20 9.59 4.88 3.79
CA PHE A 20 10.66 4.03 4.35
C PHE A 20 11.96 4.79 4.64
N ARG A 21 12.12 5.99 4.05
CA ARG A 21 13.30 6.86 4.25
C ARG A 21 13.08 7.92 5.34
N LYS A 22 11.84 8.16 5.74
CA LYS A 22 11.49 9.17 6.74
C LYS A 22 11.81 8.66 8.15
N ILE A 23 12.25 9.58 9.01
CA ILE A 23 12.37 9.31 10.44
C ILE A 23 10.97 9.43 11.04
N HIS A 24 10.48 8.36 11.65
CA HIS A 24 9.18 8.34 12.31
C HIS A 24 9.36 8.63 13.79
N SER A 25 8.63 9.59 14.35
CA SER A 25 8.68 9.89 15.78
C SER A 25 7.58 9.14 16.51
N ALA A 26 7.94 8.34 17.51
CA ALA A 26 6.96 7.73 18.38
C ALA A 26 6.35 8.81 19.30
N SER A 27 5.08 9.17 19.08
CA SER A 27 4.34 10.02 20.01
C SER A 27 4.11 9.27 21.33
N ARG A 28 4.50 9.89 22.45
CA ARG A 28 4.33 9.30 23.78
C ARG A 28 2.92 9.59 24.26
N ARG A 29 2.19 8.56 24.71
CA ARG A 29 1.02 8.82 25.58
C ARG A 29 1.52 9.42 26.90
N ARG A 30 0.85 10.48 27.34
CA ARG A 30 1.22 11.27 28.54
C ARG A 30 1.17 10.37 29.77
N ALA A 31 2.34 9.91 30.24
CA ALA A 31 2.50 9.23 31.51
C ALA A 31 3.29 10.13 32.45
N SER A 32 2.76 10.31 33.67
CA SER A 32 3.15 11.32 34.65
C SER A 32 4.36 10.93 35.53
N ASN A 33 5.36 10.23 34.99
CA ASN A 33 6.57 9.88 35.76
C ASN A 33 7.85 10.49 35.17
N THR A 34 8.61 11.11 36.07
CA THR A 34 9.83 11.90 35.85
C THR A 34 11.07 11.04 35.67
N THR A 35 11.17 10.31 34.55
CA THR A 35 12.44 9.79 34.00
C THR A 35 12.33 9.67 32.47
N ALA A 36 11.95 10.75 31.81
CA ALA A 36 11.65 10.74 30.39
C ALA A 36 12.92 10.72 29.51
N ARG A 37 13.44 9.53 29.17
CA ARG A 37 14.28 9.35 27.96
C ARG A 37 13.55 9.95 26.75
N GLY A 38 14.22 10.67 25.84
CA GLY A 38 13.61 11.42 24.71
C GLY A 38 12.72 10.62 23.73
N PRO A 39 12.08 11.27 22.74
CA PRO A 39 11.26 10.59 21.74
C PRO A 39 12.06 9.53 20.98
N LYS A 40 11.53 8.31 20.90
CA LYS A 40 12.18 7.22 20.15
C LYS A 40 11.94 7.44 18.65
N THR A 41 13.02 7.56 17.89
CA THR A 41 12.98 7.55 16.43
C THR A 41 12.84 6.12 15.93
N LEU A 42 11.77 5.84 15.20
CA LEU A 42 11.52 4.57 14.55
C LEU A 42 12.02 4.62 13.10
N LYS A 43 12.73 3.58 12.71
CA LYS A 43 13.28 3.37 11.36
C LYS A 43 13.05 1.92 10.98
N TRP A 44 12.97 1.65 9.68
CA TRP A 44 12.82 0.29 9.17
C TRP A 44 13.92 -0.61 9.79
N PRO A 45 13.53 -1.70 10.48
CA PRO A 45 14.48 -2.46 11.31
C PRO A 45 15.31 -3.44 10.48
N HIS A 46 14.84 -3.80 9.30
CA HIS A 46 15.46 -4.84 8.50
C HIS A 46 16.55 -4.29 7.59
N LYS A 47 17.69 -4.99 7.57
CA LYS A 47 18.85 -4.66 6.73
C LYS A 47 18.99 -5.67 5.59
N PHE A 48 17.87 -6.14 5.04
CA PHE A 48 17.87 -7.20 4.04
C PHE A 48 18.88 -6.87 2.95
N LEU A 49 19.91 -7.70 2.88
CA LEU A 49 21.04 -7.54 2.00
C LEU A 49 20.50 -7.54 0.56
N SER A 50 21.09 -6.74 -0.31
CA SER A 50 20.69 -6.57 -1.72
C SER A 50 20.74 -7.86 -2.57
N THR A 51 20.97 -9.02 -1.94
CA THR A 51 21.24 -10.31 -2.55
C THR A 51 20.05 -11.26 -2.54
N GLN A 52 19.00 -11.03 -1.74
CA GLN A 52 17.74 -11.79 -1.84
C GLN A 52 16.60 -10.85 -2.25
N GLU A 53 16.24 -10.91 -3.52
CA GLU A 53 15.38 -9.95 -4.22
C GLU A 53 13.88 -10.00 -3.85
N ARG A 54 13.45 -10.68 -2.77
CA ARG A 54 12.01 -10.91 -2.51
C ARG A 54 11.34 -9.86 -1.63
N LEU A 55 12.08 -9.29 -0.67
CA LEU A 55 11.54 -8.30 0.25
C LEU A 55 12.39 -7.02 0.30
N THR A 56 12.02 -6.03 -0.52
CA THR A 56 12.63 -4.70 -0.55
C THR A 56 11.61 -3.58 -0.32
N HIS A 57 12.06 -2.38 0.07
CA HIS A 57 11.19 -1.19 0.15
C HIS A 57 10.45 -0.93 -1.18
N ASN A 58 11.10 -1.20 -2.32
CA ASN A 58 10.48 -1.06 -3.64
C ASN A 58 9.35 -2.07 -3.82
N GLN A 59 9.53 -3.33 -3.42
CA GLN A 59 8.48 -4.35 -3.54
C GLN A 59 7.31 -4.09 -2.60
N LEU A 60 7.56 -3.66 -1.37
CA LEU A 60 6.52 -3.24 -0.44
C LEU A 60 5.73 -2.05 -1.03
N ALA A 61 6.41 -1.02 -1.52
CA ALA A 61 5.77 0.13 -2.16
C ALA A 61 4.98 -0.24 -3.43
N LYS A 62 5.50 -1.15 -4.27
CA LYS A 62 4.79 -1.68 -5.45
C LYS A 62 3.54 -2.48 -5.05
N ALA A 63 3.62 -3.26 -3.96
CA ALA A 63 2.48 -3.99 -3.41
C ALA A 63 1.43 -3.08 -2.74
N GLY A 64 1.64 -1.77 -2.74
CA GLY A 64 0.69 -0.78 -2.19
C GLY A 64 0.97 -0.40 -0.74
N PHE A 65 2.06 -0.88 -0.15
CA PHE A 65 2.39 -0.62 1.24
C PHE A 65 3.22 0.66 1.43
N PHE A 66 2.92 1.41 2.49
CA PHE A 66 3.79 2.45 3.03
C PHE A 66 4.17 2.12 4.46
N TYR A 67 5.33 2.60 4.90
CA TYR A 67 5.85 2.40 6.25
C TYR A 67 5.07 3.21 7.27
N LEU A 68 4.52 2.53 8.29
CA LEU A 68 3.75 3.11 9.37
C LEU A 68 4.12 2.42 10.70
N PRO A 69 5.33 2.63 11.22
CA PRO A 69 5.78 1.92 12.41
C PRO A 69 4.99 2.33 13.64
N THR A 70 4.85 1.38 14.57
CA THR A 70 4.41 1.66 15.93
C THR A 70 5.53 1.33 16.91
N PRO A 71 5.47 1.79 18.18
CA PRO A 71 6.47 1.43 19.18
C PRO A 71 6.54 -0.07 19.48
N VAL A 72 5.49 -0.82 19.15
CA VAL A 72 5.40 -2.28 19.35
C VAL A 72 5.80 -3.02 18.07
N ASN A 73 5.40 -2.49 16.91
CA ASN A 73 5.56 -3.15 15.62
C ASN A 73 6.44 -2.26 14.73
N LEU A 74 7.74 -2.53 14.74
CA LEU A 74 8.77 -1.65 14.18
C LEU A 74 8.84 -1.69 12.65
N ASP A 75 8.38 -2.77 12.03
CA ASP A 75 8.33 -2.99 10.58
C ASP A 75 6.90 -2.96 10.03
N ASN A 76 5.95 -2.38 10.79
CA ASN A 76 4.57 -2.27 10.33
C ASN A 76 4.47 -1.41 9.06
N VAL A 77 3.75 -1.94 8.08
CA VAL A 77 3.37 -1.24 6.86
C VAL A 77 1.85 -1.26 6.70
N SER A 78 1.29 -0.33 5.93
CA SER A 78 -0.15 -0.27 5.67
C SER A 78 -0.45 -0.03 4.20
N CYS A 79 -1.50 -0.65 3.67
CA CYS A 79 -1.91 -0.44 2.28
C CYS A 79 -2.58 0.93 2.12
N PHE A 80 -2.22 1.68 1.08
CA PHE A 80 -2.86 2.97 0.80
C PHE A 80 -4.34 2.84 0.40
N LEU A 81 -4.74 1.69 -0.16
CA LEU A 81 -6.09 1.46 -0.70
C LEU A 81 -7.00 0.72 0.27
N CYS A 82 -6.63 -0.50 0.72
CA CYS A 82 -7.48 -1.29 1.61
C CYS A 82 -7.19 -1.06 3.10
N HIS A 83 -6.15 -0.28 3.43
CA HIS A 83 -5.74 0.05 4.80
C HIS A 83 -5.33 -1.12 5.69
N LYS A 84 -5.25 -2.35 5.14
CA LYS A 84 -4.71 -3.50 5.86
C LYS A 84 -3.26 -3.22 6.25
N SER A 85 -2.97 -3.41 7.53
CA SER A 85 -1.62 -3.27 8.08
C SER A 85 -1.01 -4.64 8.36
N LEU A 86 0.27 -4.79 8.05
CA LEU A 86 1.05 -6.02 8.20
C LEU A 86 2.42 -5.71 8.81
N ASP A 87 2.88 -6.58 9.69
CA ASP A 87 4.17 -6.52 10.39
C ASP A 87 4.78 -7.93 10.49
N GLY A 88 5.98 -8.04 11.08
CA GLY A 88 6.66 -9.32 11.27
C GLY A 88 7.22 -9.89 9.96
N TRP A 89 7.77 -9.03 9.11
CA TRP A 89 8.25 -9.39 7.78
C TRP A 89 9.57 -10.18 7.81
N GLU A 90 9.65 -11.23 7.00
CA GLU A 90 10.82 -12.08 6.81
C GLU A 90 11.45 -11.90 5.42
N GLU A 91 12.76 -12.17 5.28
CA GLU A 91 13.51 -12.00 4.01
C GLU A 91 12.88 -12.69 2.81
N THR A 92 12.20 -13.82 3.05
CA THR A 92 11.60 -14.67 2.03
C THR A 92 10.18 -14.25 1.62
N ASP A 93 9.57 -13.32 2.34
CA ASP A 93 8.19 -12.92 2.10
C ASP A 93 8.03 -12.24 0.74
N ASN A 94 6.93 -12.55 0.05
CA ASN A 94 6.50 -11.78 -1.11
C ASN A 94 5.38 -10.83 -0.67
N PRO A 95 5.60 -9.50 -0.73
CA PRO A 95 4.61 -8.52 -0.32
C PRO A 95 3.23 -8.68 -0.95
N LEU A 96 3.13 -9.05 -2.24
CA LEU A 96 1.84 -9.22 -2.90
C LEU A 96 1.11 -10.48 -2.46
N VAL A 97 1.86 -11.58 -2.24
CA VAL A 97 1.29 -12.83 -1.71
C VAL A 97 0.74 -12.60 -0.31
N GLU A 98 1.52 -11.96 0.57
CA GLU A 98 1.06 -11.61 1.92
C GLU A 98 -0.12 -10.64 1.88
N HIS A 99 -0.12 -9.67 0.97
CA HIS A 99 -1.24 -8.75 0.80
C HIS A 99 -2.52 -9.49 0.43
N LEU A 100 -2.49 -10.38 -0.56
CA LEU A 100 -3.65 -11.17 -0.97
C LEU A 100 -4.08 -12.18 0.09
N ARG A 101 -3.14 -12.79 0.81
CA ARG A 101 -3.44 -13.70 1.92
C ARG A 101 -4.25 -13.02 3.02
N HIS A 102 -3.93 -11.77 3.31
CA HIS A 102 -4.52 -11.00 4.42
C HIS A 102 -5.67 -10.07 4.01
N SER A 103 -5.80 -9.77 2.72
CA SER A 103 -6.82 -8.89 2.14
C SER A 103 -7.11 -9.31 0.68
N PRO A 104 -7.76 -10.48 0.47
CA PRO A 104 -7.94 -11.08 -0.87
C PRO A 104 -8.80 -10.25 -1.82
N GLU A 105 -9.58 -9.30 -1.30
CA GLU A 105 -10.44 -8.40 -2.08
C GLU A 105 -9.80 -7.03 -2.33
N CYS A 106 -8.53 -6.82 -1.96
CA CYS A 106 -7.87 -5.55 -2.23
C CYS A 106 -7.66 -5.35 -3.73
N GLY A 107 -8.33 -4.35 -4.32
CA GLY A 107 -8.25 -4.07 -5.75
C GLY A 107 -6.83 -3.77 -6.25
N TRP A 108 -6.00 -3.14 -5.41
CA TRP A 108 -4.59 -2.90 -5.74
C TRP A 108 -3.79 -4.20 -5.74
N ALA A 109 -3.96 -5.05 -4.71
CA ALA A 109 -3.25 -6.32 -4.61
C ALA A 109 -3.57 -7.25 -5.79
N ILE A 110 -4.86 -7.39 -6.13
CA ILE A 110 -5.32 -8.17 -7.28
C ILE A 110 -4.69 -7.63 -8.58
N THR A 111 -4.85 -6.33 -8.84
CA THR A 111 -4.37 -5.72 -10.10
C THR A 111 -2.83 -5.80 -10.23
N ALA A 112 -2.09 -5.52 -9.16
CA ALA A 112 -0.63 -5.57 -9.17
C ALA A 112 -0.09 -7.00 -9.29
N THR A 113 -0.84 -8.00 -8.81
CA THR A 113 -0.48 -9.41 -8.95
C THR A 113 -0.65 -9.87 -10.40
N ILE A 114 -1.75 -9.48 -11.05
CA ILE A 114 -1.99 -9.73 -12.48
C ILE A 114 -0.89 -9.08 -13.33
N GLU A 115 -0.52 -7.82 -13.05
CA GLU A 115 0.52 -7.11 -13.82
C GLU A 115 1.89 -7.78 -13.73
N ARG A 116 2.22 -8.37 -12.58
CA ARG A 116 3.49 -9.09 -12.39
C ARG A 116 3.47 -10.52 -12.88
N SER A 117 2.30 -11.06 -13.24
CA SER A 117 2.09 -12.48 -13.51
C SER A 117 2.54 -13.38 -12.35
N ASP A 118 2.46 -12.87 -11.11
CA ASP A 118 2.90 -13.57 -9.90
C ASP A 118 1.71 -14.35 -9.30
N GLY A 119 1.36 -15.52 -9.84
CA GLY A 119 0.37 -16.44 -9.24
C GLY A 119 -0.91 -16.66 -10.04
N GLU A 120 -1.89 -17.36 -9.45
CA GLU A 120 -3.09 -17.90 -10.14
C GLU A 120 -4.03 -16.85 -10.74
N TRP A 121 -3.91 -15.58 -10.35
CA TRP A 121 -4.81 -14.51 -10.78
C TRP A 121 -4.66 -14.09 -12.23
N SER A 122 -3.55 -14.43 -12.89
CA SER A 122 -3.33 -14.10 -14.31
C SER A 122 -4.17 -14.95 -15.28
N GLU A 123 -4.77 -16.04 -14.80
CA GLU A 123 -5.57 -16.96 -15.63
C GLU A 123 -7.08 -16.65 -15.61
N GLU A 124 -7.51 -15.77 -14.72
CA GLU A 124 -8.91 -15.36 -14.57
C GLU A 124 -9.36 -14.47 -15.75
N ASP A 125 -10.63 -14.60 -16.16
CA ASP A 125 -11.20 -13.77 -17.23
C ASP A 125 -11.10 -12.28 -16.84
N PRO A 126 -10.40 -11.43 -17.61
CA PRO A 126 -10.22 -10.01 -17.30
C PRO A 126 -11.53 -9.20 -17.26
N LEU A 127 -12.62 -9.76 -17.79
CA LEU A 127 -13.96 -9.18 -17.76
C LEU A 127 -14.85 -9.75 -16.65
N CYS A 128 -14.35 -10.70 -15.85
CA CYS A 128 -15.10 -11.21 -14.70
C CYS A 128 -15.37 -10.09 -13.69
N THR A 129 -16.49 -10.21 -12.98
CA THR A 129 -16.94 -9.19 -12.01
C THR A 129 -15.85 -8.83 -11.01
N LYS A 130 -15.11 -9.83 -10.53
CA LYS A 130 -14.04 -9.67 -9.54
C LYS A 130 -12.90 -8.78 -10.04
N ILE A 131 -12.39 -9.02 -11.25
CA ILE A 131 -11.33 -8.19 -11.83
C ILE A 131 -11.84 -6.79 -12.17
N LEU A 132 -13.07 -6.67 -12.68
CA LEU A 132 -13.66 -5.37 -12.98
C LEU A 132 -13.81 -4.52 -11.71
N GLU A 133 -14.27 -5.10 -10.61
CA GLU A 133 -14.39 -4.42 -9.32
C GLU A 133 -13.03 -4.06 -8.74
N ALA A 134 -12.06 -4.97 -8.79
CA ALA A 134 -10.68 -4.70 -8.37
C ALA A 134 -10.08 -3.50 -9.13
N ARG A 135 -10.24 -3.47 -10.45
CA ARG A 135 -9.77 -2.37 -11.31
C ARG A 135 -10.47 -1.05 -10.97
N LYS A 136 -11.80 -1.06 -10.83
CA LYS A 136 -12.56 0.14 -10.42
C LYS A 136 -12.09 0.66 -9.07
N ALA A 137 -11.84 -0.22 -8.10
CA ALA A 137 -11.38 0.16 -6.77
C ALA A 137 -10.04 0.90 -6.80
N THR A 138 -9.13 0.63 -7.74
CA THR A 138 -7.85 1.36 -7.84
C THR A 138 -7.98 2.85 -8.11
N PHE A 139 -9.11 3.28 -8.69
CA PHE A 139 -9.41 4.70 -8.92
C PHE A 139 -10.09 5.36 -7.70
N SER A 140 -10.65 4.56 -6.79
CA SER A 140 -11.34 5.01 -5.57
C SER A 140 -12.29 6.19 -5.87
N ASP A 141 -12.19 7.29 -5.12
CA ASP A 141 -12.91 8.56 -5.32
C ASP A 141 -12.08 9.61 -6.11
N LYS A 142 -10.98 9.18 -6.73
CA LYS A 142 -9.92 10.06 -7.25
C LYS A 142 -9.97 10.24 -8.75
N TRP A 143 -10.98 9.68 -9.42
CA TRP A 143 -11.16 9.87 -10.85
C TRP A 143 -11.57 11.33 -11.14
N PRO A 144 -10.76 12.14 -11.87
CA PRO A 144 -10.96 13.59 -11.99
C PRO A 144 -12.28 14.03 -12.65
N HIS A 145 -12.99 13.08 -13.27
CA HIS A 145 -14.21 13.33 -14.03
C HIS A 145 -15.45 12.68 -13.40
N GLU A 146 -15.33 11.95 -12.29
CA GLU A 146 -16.45 11.23 -11.67
C GLU A 146 -17.54 12.17 -11.15
N SER A 147 -17.17 13.36 -10.70
CA SER A 147 -18.09 14.41 -10.25
C SER A 147 -18.59 15.34 -11.37
N LYS A 148 -18.09 15.20 -12.61
CA LYS A 148 -18.47 16.06 -13.74
C LYS A 148 -19.67 15.48 -14.49
N LYS A 149 -20.86 15.97 -14.17
CA LYS A 149 -22.09 15.63 -14.90
C LYS A 149 -21.96 15.99 -16.38
N GLY A 150 -22.15 15.01 -17.27
CA GLY A 150 -22.09 15.21 -18.72
C GLY A 150 -20.70 15.15 -19.34
N TRP A 151 -19.67 14.70 -18.60
CA TRP A 151 -18.37 14.40 -19.21
C TRP A 151 -18.51 13.25 -20.22
N LYS A 152 -18.31 13.54 -21.51
CA LYS A 152 -18.30 12.54 -22.58
C LYS A 152 -16.87 12.14 -22.87
N CYS A 153 -16.60 10.84 -22.88
CA CYS A 153 -15.30 10.33 -23.31
C CYS A 153 -15.17 10.56 -24.82
N HIS A 154 -14.33 11.52 -25.22
CA HIS A 154 -14.08 11.85 -26.62
C HIS A 154 -13.07 10.87 -27.24
N VAL A 155 -13.35 9.57 -27.20
CA VAL A 155 -12.52 8.62 -27.95
C VAL A 155 -13.03 8.58 -29.38
N LYS A 156 -12.20 8.97 -30.35
CA LYS A 156 -12.47 8.66 -31.75
C LYS A 156 -12.43 7.14 -31.87
N GLN A 157 -13.52 6.51 -32.29
CA GLN A 157 -13.47 5.10 -32.68
C GLN A 157 -12.43 4.96 -33.77
N VAL A 158 -11.38 4.20 -33.49
CA VAL A 158 -10.44 3.77 -34.51
C VAL A 158 -11.23 2.78 -35.37
N ARG A 159 -11.47 3.14 -36.64
CA ARG A 159 -12.09 2.29 -37.65
C ARG A 159 -11.10 1.30 -38.20
#